data_AF-A0A954G6Q9-F1
#
_entry.id   AF-A0A954G6Q9-F1
#
_cell.length_a   1.000
_cell.length_b   1.000
_cell.length_c   1.000
_cell.angle_alpha   90.00
_cell.angle_beta   90.00
_cell.angle_gamma   90.00
#
_symmetry.space_group_name_H-M   'P 1'
#
loop_
_entity.id
_entity.type
_entity.pdbx_description
1 polymer ?
#
loop_
_entity_poly.entity_id
_entity_poly.type
_entity_poly.pdbx_seq_one_letter_code
_entity_poly.pdbx_strand_id
1 'polypeptide(L)'
;MISPTTFRRVLYSVLGLSLAIYACSAKAADKEEKAGKTNEVKIQDITLKVPEGWKSSPPSNNLRLAQFEIPAVKGDKEPAELVISSFGGTGGGVSANVSRWIGQFASGKDREVKVTQGESKDGKYIFVDLSGTYNKSIGPPFLR
;
A
#
# COMPACT_ATOMS: atom_id res chain seq x y z
N MET A 1 8.63 44.72 44.28
CA MET A 1 8.64 45.89 43.37
C MET A 1 7.89 45.49 42.12
N ILE A 2 6.68 46.01 41.97
CA ILE A 2 5.73 45.75 40.88
C ILE A 2 5.47 47.11 40.25
N SER A 3 5.62 47.23 38.93
CA SER A 3 5.24 48.40 38.13
C SER A 3 5.16 47.98 36.64
N PRO A 4 4.48 48.74 35.75
CA PRO A 4 3.13 48.41 35.35
C PRO A 4 2.92 48.37 33.82
N THR A 5 1.76 47.87 33.44
CA THR A 5 0.94 48.20 32.27
C THR A 5 1.28 49.48 31.51
N THR A 6 1.34 49.43 30.17
CA THR A 6 0.74 50.47 29.30
C THR A 6 0.40 49.88 27.92
N PHE A 7 -0.90 49.88 27.62
CA PHE A 7 -1.51 49.64 26.32
C PHE A 7 -1.48 50.94 25.51
N ARG A 8 -1.23 50.91 24.20
CA ARG A 8 -1.62 52.01 23.30
C ARG A 8 -2.41 51.50 22.09
N ARG A 9 -3.55 52.16 21.91
CA ARG A 9 -4.66 51.90 21.03
C ARG A 9 -4.38 52.35 19.59
N VAL A 10 -4.81 51.52 18.64
CA VAL A 10 -5.72 51.81 17.51
C VAL A 10 -5.34 52.91 16.53
N LEU A 11 -5.34 52.56 15.24
CA LEU A 11 -5.87 53.39 14.14
C LEU A 11 -6.23 52.48 12.95
N TYR A 12 -7.53 52.31 12.68
CA TYR A 12 -8.08 51.83 11.41
C TYR A 12 -8.38 53.04 10.53
N SER A 13 -7.95 53.02 9.25
CA SER A 13 -8.42 53.82 8.10
C SER A 13 -7.27 53.86 7.06
N VAL A 14 -7.38 53.70 5.74
CA VAL A 14 -8.44 53.86 4.73
C VAL A 14 -8.09 52.99 3.50
N LEU A 15 -9.14 52.57 2.78
CA LEU A 15 -9.16 52.08 1.40
C LEU A 15 -8.22 52.83 0.42
N GLY A 16 -7.54 52.09 -0.46
CA GLY A 16 -6.84 52.64 -1.62
C GLY A 16 -6.70 51.57 -2.72
N LEU A 17 -7.42 51.78 -3.81
CA LEU A 17 -7.61 50.87 -4.94
C LEU A 17 -6.38 50.84 -5.87
N SER A 18 -6.11 49.64 -6.42
CA SER A 18 -5.64 49.34 -7.78
C SER A 18 -4.21 48.82 -8.04
N LEU A 19 -4.22 47.78 -8.89
CA LEU A 19 -3.22 47.25 -9.81
C LEU A 19 -2.18 46.22 -9.32
N ALA A 20 -2.57 44.96 -9.58
CA ALA A 20 -1.77 43.95 -10.27
C ALA A 20 -0.44 43.50 -9.64
N ILE A 21 -0.53 42.46 -8.81
CA ILE A 21 0.53 41.46 -8.72
C ILE A 21 -0.07 40.11 -9.08
N TYR A 22 0.23 39.70 -10.31
CA TYR A 22 0.06 38.36 -10.84
C TYR A 22 1.06 37.45 -10.13
N ALA A 23 0.62 36.73 -9.11
CA ALA A 23 1.42 35.67 -8.49
C ALA A 23 0.50 34.55 -7.99
N CYS A 24 0.19 33.64 -8.91
CA CYS A 24 0.08 32.20 -8.71
C CYS A 24 -0.29 31.77 -7.27
N SER A 25 -1.52 32.06 -6.83
CA SER A 25 -2.08 31.33 -5.70
C SER A 25 -2.48 29.96 -6.22
N ALA A 26 -1.61 29.02 -5.88
CA ALA A 26 -1.72 27.60 -6.09
C ALA A 26 -3.19 27.16 -6.13
N LYS A 27 -3.63 26.76 -7.33
CA LYS A 27 -4.64 25.74 -7.47
C LYS A 27 -4.07 24.54 -6.71
N ALA A 28 -4.52 24.35 -5.47
CA ALA A 28 -4.43 23.07 -4.79
C ALA A 28 -5.20 22.11 -5.70
N ALA A 29 -4.46 21.56 -6.66
CA ALA A 29 -4.95 20.48 -7.47
C ALA A 29 -5.08 19.33 -6.50
N ASP A 30 -6.32 19.04 -6.13
CA ASP A 30 -6.75 17.76 -5.67
C ASP A 30 -6.06 16.70 -6.53
N LYS A 31 -4.96 16.13 -6.02
CA LYS A 31 -4.48 14.83 -6.47
C LYS A 31 -5.34 13.79 -5.76
N GLU A 32 -6.63 13.77 -6.08
CA GLU A 32 -7.31 12.49 -6.20
C GLU A 32 -6.65 11.80 -7.39
N GLU A 33 -5.70 10.92 -7.08
CA GLU A 33 -5.25 9.90 -8.01
C GLU A 33 -6.51 9.17 -8.47
N LYS A 34 -6.92 9.38 -9.72
CA LYS A 34 -8.14 8.78 -10.28
C LYS A 34 -8.13 7.29 -9.95
N ALA A 35 -9.09 6.84 -9.14
CA ALA A 35 -9.38 5.43 -9.01
C ALA A 35 -9.62 4.91 -10.44
N GLY A 36 -8.65 4.17 -10.97
CA GLY A 36 -8.74 3.57 -12.28
C GLY A 36 -9.96 2.66 -12.32
N LYS A 37 -10.54 2.49 -13.50
CA LYS A 37 -11.64 1.52 -13.68
C LYS A 37 -11.19 0.15 -13.18
N THR A 38 -12.09 -0.56 -12.51
CA THR A 38 -11.86 -1.91 -11.97
C THR A 38 -12.82 -2.90 -12.58
N ASN A 39 -12.34 -4.12 -12.81
CA ASN A 39 -13.15 -5.28 -13.16
C ASN A 39 -13.40 -6.14 -11.93
N GLU A 40 -14.57 -6.78 -11.85
CA GLU A 40 -14.85 -7.76 -10.81
C GLU A 40 -14.31 -9.15 -11.22
N VAL A 41 -13.54 -9.77 -10.33
CA VAL A 41 -13.01 -11.13 -10.50
C VAL A 41 -13.46 -11.98 -9.32
N LYS A 42 -14.29 -12.99 -9.60
CA LYS A 42 -14.77 -13.93 -8.58
C LYS A 42 -13.84 -15.15 -8.48
N ILE A 43 -13.37 -15.44 -7.26
CA ILE A 43 -12.49 -16.55 -6.93
C ILE A 43 -13.08 -17.27 -5.73
N GLN A 44 -13.68 -18.45 -5.96
CA GLN A 44 -14.45 -19.16 -4.94
C GLN A 44 -15.50 -18.20 -4.31
N ASP A 45 -15.43 -18.00 -3.00
CA ASP A 45 -16.33 -17.13 -2.23
C ASP A 45 -15.82 -15.69 -2.08
N ILE A 46 -14.71 -15.33 -2.74
CA ILE A 46 -14.10 -14.00 -2.73
C ILE A 46 -14.39 -13.28 -4.04
N THR A 47 -14.84 -12.03 -3.97
CA THR A 47 -14.95 -11.14 -5.14
C THR A 47 -13.92 -10.02 -5.03
N LEU A 48 -13.00 -9.97 -5.98
CA LEU A 48 -11.97 -8.93 -6.07
C LEU A 48 -12.40 -7.82 -7.03
N LYS A 49 -12.08 -6.56 -6.68
CA LYS A 49 -12.13 -5.43 -7.60
C LYS A 49 -10.72 -5.16 -8.12
N VAL A 50 -10.43 -5.67 -9.32
CA VAL A 50 -9.09 -5.65 -9.91
C VAL A 50 -8.97 -4.47 -10.88
N PRO A 51 -7.99 -3.56 -10.71
CA PRO A 51 -7.76 -2.48 -11.67
C PRO A 51 -7.57 -3.00 -13.11
N GLU A 52 -8.15 -2.31 -14.10
CA GLU A 52 -8.09 -2.70 -15.53
C GLU A 52 -6.66 -2.87 -16.06
N GLY A 53 -5.68 -2.18 -15.45
CA GLY A 53 -4.27 -2.27 -15.85
C GLY A 53 -3.56 -3.55 -15.38
N TRP A 54 -4.14 -4.33 -14.47
CA TRP A 54 -3.53 -5.57 -13.97
C TRP A 54 -3.83 -6.71 -14.93
N LYS A 55 -2.82 -7.53 -15.24
CA LYS A 55 -2.95 -8.66 -16.15
C LYS A 55 -3.12 -9.94 -15.35
N SER A 56 -4.20 -10.68 -15.59
CA SER A 56 -4.33 -12.03 -15.03
C SER A 56 -3.36 -12.98 -15.73
N SER A 57 -2.72 -13.88 -14.97
CA SER A 57 -1.92 -14.99 -15.50
C SER A 57 -2.44 -16.34 -14.98
N PRO A 58 -2.18 -17.45 -15.71
CA PRO A 58 -2.49 -18.78 -15.22
C PRO A 58 -1.76 -19.04 -13.88
N PRO A 59 -2.43 -19.56 -12.84
CA PRO A 59 -1.78 -19.92 -11.59
C PRO A 59 -0.68 -20.96 -11.82
N SER A 60 0.51 -20.71 -11.26
CA SER A 60 1.68 -21.58 -11.49
C SER A 60 1.65 -22.93 -10.75
N ASN A 61 0.69 -23.15 -9.85
CA ASN A 61 0.44 -24.43 -9.19
C ASN A 61 -0.98 -24.49 -8.59
N ASN A 62 -1.40 -25.68 -8.15
CA ASN A 62 -2.75 -25.96 -7.64
C ASN A 62 -3.11 -25.27 -6.31
N LEU A 63 -2.14 -24.72 -5.57
CA LEU A 63 -2.41 -23.95 -4.34
C LEU A 63 -2.81 -22.50 -4.65
N ARG A 64 -2.47 -21.99 -5.84
CA ARG A 64 -2.79 -20.64 -6.28
C ARG A 64 -4.17 -20.65 -6.93
N LEU A 65 -5.08 -19.87 -6.39
CA LEU A 65 -6.43 -19.68 -6.94
C LEU A 65 -6.47 -18.61 -8.04
N ALA A 66 -5.62 -17.59 -7.92
CA ALA A 66 -5.47 -16.55 -8.93
C ALA A 66 -4.06 -15.94 -8.86
N GLN A 67 -3.63 -15.36 -9.99
CA GLN A 67 -2.35 -14.69 -10.12
C GLN A 67 -2.49 -13.50 -11.06
N PHE A 68 -1.90 -12.37 -10.68
CA PHE A 68 -1.92 -11.13 -11.45
C PHE A 68 -0.52 -10.53 -11.54
N GLU A 69 -0.15 -10.08 -12.73
CA GLU A 69 1.00 -9.21 -12.99
C GLU A 69 0.53 -7.75 -12.92
N ILE A 70 1.20 -6.99 -12.07
CA ILE A 70 0.95 -5.56 -11.85
C ILE A 70 2.03 -4.79 -12.62
N PRO A 71 1.65 -3.87 -13.54
CA PRO A 71 2.62 -3.12 -14.32
C PRO A 71 3.64 -2.38 -13.45
N ALA A 72 4.92 -2.51 -13.81
CA ALA A 72 6.00 -1.73 -13.23
C ALA A 72 5.77 -0.22 -13.42
N VAL A 73 6.06 0.57 -12.39
CA VAL A 73 6.08 2.03 -12.49
C VAL A 73 7.51 2.54 -12.71
N LYS A 74 7.65 3.85 -12.95
CA LYS A 74 8.96 4.45 -13.20
C LYS A 74 9.90 4.23 -12.01
N GLY A 75 11.00 3.52 -12.26
CA GLY A 75 12.01 3.19 -11.25
C GLY A 75 12.03 1.72 -10.84
N ASP A 76 10.96 0.98 -11.14
CA ASP A 76 10.90 -0.46 -10.92
C ASP A 76 11.75 -1.20 -11.96
N LYS A 77 12.43 -2.26 -11.51
CA LYS A 77 13.18 -3.15 -12.40
C LYS A 77 12.31 -4.25 -13.01
N GLU A 78 11.27 -4.65 -12.29
CA GLU A 78 10.42 -5.80 -12.60
C GLU A 78 8.96 -5.45 -12.24
N PRO A 79 7.96 -6.04 -12.91
CA PRO A 79 6.56 -5.92 -12.48
C PRO A 79 6.34 -6.58 -11.11
N ALA A 80 5.29 -6.14 -10.40
CA ALA A 80 4.87 -6.79 -9.16
C ALA A 80 3.91 -7.96 -9.43
N GLU A 81 3.81 -8.88 -8.48
CA GLU A 81 2.93 -10.05 -8.55
C GLU A 81 1.94 -10.01 -7.38
N LEU A 82 0.66 -10.23 -7.67
CA LEU A 82 -0.34 -10.61 -6.66
C LEU A 82 -0.72 -12.07 -6.85
N VAL A 83 -0.71 -12.83 -5.77
CA VAL A 83 -1.13 -14.23 -5.74
C VAL A 83 -2.18 -14.43 -4.67
N ILE A 84 -3.31 -15.03 -5.04
CA ILE A 84 -4.31 -15.50 -4.07
C ILE A 84 -4.12 -17.01 -3.92
N SER A 85 -3.87 -17.47 -2.70
CA SER A 85 -3.63 -18.89 -2.42
C SER A 85 -4.61 -19.42 -1.37
N SER A 86 -4.98 -20.69 -1.49
CA SER A 86 -5.73 -21.41 -0.46
C SER A 86 -4.93 -22.62 0.01
N PHE A 87 -4.83 -22.76 1.33
CA PHE A 87 -4.07 -23.83 1.98
C PHE A 87 -4.95 -24.99 2.47
N GLY A 88 -6.26 -24.97 2.20
CA GLY A 88 -7.17 -26.09 2.49
C GLY A 88 -7.18 -26.59 3.95
N GLY A 89 -6.78 -25.76 4.91
CA GLY A 89 -6.68 -26.12 6.33
C GLY A 89 -5.43 -26.91 6.75
N THR A 90 -4.59 -27.38 5.81
CA THR A 90 -3.40 -28.19 6.10
C THR A 90 -2.08 -27.41 6.02
N GLY A 91 -2.14 -26.10 5.80
CA GLY A 91 -0.97 -25.23 5.55
C GLY A 91 -0.05 -24.90 6.73
N GLY A 92 -0.06 -25.67 7.83
CA GLY A 92 0.84 -25.47 8.97
C GLY A 92 0.53 -24.26 9.88
N GLY A 93 -0.60 -23.58 9.68
CA GLY A 93 -1.07 -22.48 10.52
C GLY A 93 -0.44 -21.12 10.23
N VAL A 94 -1.03 -20.05 10.77
CA VAL A 94 -0.64 -18.67 10.40
C VAL A 94 0.79 -18.34 10.81
N SER A 95 1.17 -18.60 12.06
CA SER A 95 2.51 -18.26 12.56
C SER A 95 3.63 -18.92 11.75
N ALA A 96 3.48 -20.18 11.35
CA ALA A 96 4.48 -20.88 10.57
C ALA A 96 4.62 -20.28 9.16
N ASN A 97 3.51 -19.87 8.54
CA ASN A 97 3.52 -19.20 7.24
C ASN A 97 4.18 -17.82 7.31
N VAL A 98 3.83 -17.01 8.31
CA VAL A 98 4.45 -15.69 8.52
C VAL A 98 5.95 -15.81 8.72
N SER A 99 6.41 -16.73 9.59
CA SER A 99 7.85 -16.99 9.78
C SER A 99 8.54 -17.42 8.48
N ARG A 100 7.89 -18.25 7.67
CA ARG A 100 8.44 -18.68 6.36
C ARG A 100 8.59 -17.50 5.41
N TRP A 101 7.58 -16.65 5.27
CA TRP A 101 7.65 -15.48 4.38
C TRP A 101 8.72 -14.48 4.82
N ILE A 102 8.85 -14.23 6.13
CA ILE A 102 9.95 -13.41 6.68
C ILE A 102 11.31 -14.01 6.34
N GLY A 103 11.43 -15.34 6.43
CA GLY A 103 12.66 -16.07 6.08
C GLY A 103 13.04 -16.02 4.60
N GLN A 104 12.13 -15.63 3.70
CA GLN A 104 12.45 -15.41 2.29
C GLN A 104 13.17 -14.08 2.04
N PHE A 105 13.24 -13.20 3.03
CA PHE A 105 13.99 -11.95 2.94
C PHE A 105 15.34 -12.09 3.64
N ALA A 106 16.39 -11.52 3.04
CA ALA A 106 17.72 -11.54 3.62
C ALA A 106 17.70 -10.97 5.04
N SER A 107 18.43 -11.59 5.96
CA SER A 107 18.65 -11.02 7.28
C SER A 107 19.57 -9.82 7.16
N GLY A 108 19.17 -8.67 7.70
CA GLY A 108 19.96 -7.46 7.61
C GLY A 108 19.23 -6.26 8.18
N LYS A 109 19.91 -5.10 8.15
CA LYS A 109 19.34 -3.82 8.58
C LYS A 109 18.26 -3.29 7.63
N ASP A 110 18.22 -3.80 6.41
CA ASP A 110 17.26 -3.47 5.36
C ASP A 110 15.95 -4.25 5.48
N ARG A 111 15.87 -5.27 6.35
CA ARG A 111 14.66 -6.06 6.54
C ARG A 111 13.78 -5.43 7.61
N GLU A 112 12.64 -4.90 7.19
CA GLU A 112 11.60 -4.37 8.07
C GLU A 112 10.37 -5.28 8.01
N VAL A 113 9.81 -5.62 9.18
CA VAL A 113 8.62 -6.46 9.29
C VAL A 113 7.63 -5.75 10.20
N LYS A 114 6.41 -5.56 9.71
CA LYS A 114 5.28 -5.08 10.52
C LYS A 114 4.11 -6.04 10.36
N VAL A 115 3.74 -6.68 11.48
CA VAL A 115 2.58 -7.56 11.54
C VAL A 115 1.45 -6.85 12.28
N THR A 116 0.29 -6.77 11.65
CA THR A 116 -0.93 -6.23 12.25
C THR A 116 -2.06 -7.23 12.06
N GLN A 117 -3.10 -7.10 12.87
CA GLN A 117 -4.28 -7.96 12.82
C GLN A 117 -5.54 -7.13 12.99
N GLY A 118 -6.65 -7.63 12.47
CA GLY A 118 -7.94 -6.96 12.57
C GLY A 118 -9.08 -7.86 12.15
N GLU A 119 -10.25 -7.23 12.00
CA GLU A 119 -11.48 -7.86 11.56
C GLU A 119 -12.09 -7.02 10.44
N SER A 120 -12.57 -7.69 9.39
CA SER A 120 -13.34 -7.10 8.30
C SER A 120 -14.74 -7.71 8.29
N LYS A 121 -15.57 -7.27 7.36
CA LYS A 121 -16.88 -7.88 7.11
C LYS A 121 -16.78 -9.36 6.70
N ASP A 122 -15.62 -9.75 6.18
CA ASP A 122 -15.33 -11.09 5.67
C ASP A 122 -14.55 -11.95 6.67
N GLY A 123 -14.28 -11.43 7.87
CA GLY A 123 -13.66 -12.15 8.98
C GLY A 123 -12.34 -11.56 9.47
N LYS A 124 -11.64 -12.33 10.30
CA LYS A 124 -10.36 -11.91 10.89
C LYS A 124 -9.24 -11.98 9.86
N TYR A 125 -8.34 -11.01 9.88
CA TYR A 125 -7.18 -10.97 9.02
C TYR A 125 -5.90 -10.68 9.79
N ILE A 126 -4.78 -11.11 9.20
CA ILE A 126 -3.43 -10.74 9.60
C ILE A 126 -2.76 -10.12 8.38
N PHE A 127 -2.21 -8.93 8.55
CA PHE A 127 -1.50 -8.19 7.52
C PHE A 127 -0.01 -8.13 7.87
N VAL A 128 0.82 -8.66 6.97
CA VAL A 128 2.28 -8.69 7.09
C VAL A 128 2.85 -7.77 6.02
N ASP A 129 3.32 -6.60 6.46
CA ASP A 129 4.09 -5.69 5.64
C ASP A 129 5.58 -6.00 5.83
N LEU A 130 6.25 -6.35 4.73
CA LEU A 130 7.62 -6.86 4.74
C LEU A 130 8.40 -6.24 3.60
N SER A 131 9.49 -5.55 3.94
CA SER A 131 10.40 -4.93 2.99
C SER A 131 11.83 -5.42 3.21
N GLY A 132 12.67 -5.28 2.19
CA GLY A 132 14.07 -5.67 2.19
C GLY A 132 14.44 -6.50 0.96
N THR A 133 15.61 -7.13 1.01
CA THR A 133 16.09 -7.97 -0.11
C THR A 133 15.36 -9.31 -0.16
N TYR A 134 14.44 -9.49 -1.12
CA TYR A 134 13.70 -10.74 -1.33
C TYR A 134 14.56 -11.79 -2.05
N ASN A 135 14.83 -12.92 -1.38
CA ASN A 135 15.54 -14.07 -1.94
C ASN A 135 14.58 -14.92 -2.78
N LYS A 136 14.20 -14.41 -3.95
CA LYS A 136 13.29 -15.09 -4.89
C LYS A 136 13.79 -16.52 -5.14
N SER A 137 13.01 -17.50 -4.71
CA SER A 137 13.33 -18.91 -4.95
C SER A 137 13.20 -19.20 -6.45
N ILE A 138 14.28 -19.69 -7.06
CA ILE A 138 14.26 -20.24 -8.43
C ILE A 138 13.98 -21.75 -8.28
N GLY A 139 12.71 -22.12 -8.16
CA GLY A 139 12.29 -23.51 -7.97
C GLY A 139 11.34 -23.73 -6.78
N PRO A 140 10.76 -24.95 -6.66
CA PRO A 140 9.66 -25.22 -5.73
C PRO A 140 10.01 -24.85 -4.28
N PRO A 141 9.02 -24.44 -3.48
CA PRO A 141 9.20 -23.79 -2.17
C PRO A 141 9.82 -24.67 -1.07
N PHE A 142 10.25 -25.88 -1.40
CA PHE A 142 10.92 -26.80 -0.50
C PHE A 142 12.14 -27.35 -1.23
N LEU A 143 13.32 -26.80 -0.93
CA LEU A 143 14.65 -27.40 -1.02
C LEU A 143 15.66 -26.31 -0.65
N ARG A 144 15.75 -25.98 0.64
CA ARG A 144 16.94 -25.40 1.28
C ARG A 144 17.05 -25.94 2.69
#